data_AF-A0A0P1KNJ6-F1
#
_entry.id   AF-A0A0P1KNJ6-F1
#
_cell.length_a   1.000
_cell.length_b   1.000
_cell.length_c   1.000
_cell.angle_alpha   90.00
_cell.angle_beta   90.00
_cell.angle_gamma   90.00
#
_symmetry.space_group_name_H-M   'P 1'
#
loop_
_entity.id
_entity.type
_entity.pdbx_description
1 polymer ?
#
loop_
_entity_poly.entity_id
_entity_poly.type
_entity_poly.pdbx_seq_one_letter_code
_entity_poly.pdbx_strand_id
1 'polypeptide(L)'
;MDTLLAGISGGSELLEHSLELQNWSRNQCLEEFASFSKMCQLYHELRETVYSEGMNELAVAFANVLLKQPEFRAQVLVQNPELAEDVQRRLEQDSVSSEGFKVEWEVPLWRVLFLLAHGHAEGSRGFEVFSRDLAPNKFQHLAEKLADTGQQSDKLPVVFEELGKYWYALCYNYGSLVVTYGVHFWRSLESFTTSLRANRGRLLGDYASALLQLCSLLLLFPENNLLATFDMVLNLTLILKHGIIAWSEKVSEELYSSPQDYKIPQILHVILIFVSKSPYVVRKRIQPCFSGEEGCSVNLRKQVLDMQSSKLLCSDTRETLDGILSVLGLTVCVNDDGQLDIIHMVQSQPLSTRGSTETFYDQQHSQSSSRLSDLSSSGTTLRNSLDGDFDDTWSEEDKIAEADRLVAAIRRLDELGIIKPTFPGQ
;
A
#
# COMPACT_ATOMS: atom_id res chain seq x y z
N MET A 1 -14.43 -30.83 -1.88
CA MET A 1 -14.00 -30.51 -0.50
C MET A 1 -15.11 -30.77 0.51
N ASP A 2 -16.36 -30.44 0.18
CA ASP A 2 -17.56 -30.74 0.99
C ASP A 2 -17.67 -32.21 1.42
N THR A 3 -17.45 -33.16 0.50
CA THR A 3 -17.54 -34.60 0.81
C THR A 3 -16.54 -35.05 1.89
N LEU A 4 -15.32 -34.50 1.89
CA LEU A 4 -14.33 -34.81 2.91
C LEU A 4 -14.74 -34.22 4.26
N LEU A 5 -15.13 -32.94 4.27
CA LEU A 5 -15.62 -32.26 5.48
C LEU A 5 -16.85 -32.94 6.07
N ALA A 6 -17.74 -33.52 5.24
CA ALA A 6 -18.89 -34.27 5.71
C ALA A 6 -18.49 -35.50 6.57
N GLY A 7 -17.37 -36.16 6.21
CA GLY A 7 -16.86 -37.33 6.92
C GLY A 7 -16.13 -37.02 8.23
N ILE A 8 -15.57 -35.82 8.39
CA ILE A 8 -14.78 -35.45 9.58
C ILE A 8 -15.70 -35.17 10.77
N SER A 9 -15.40 -35.78 11.91
CA SER A 9 -16.25 -35.78 13.11
C SER A 9 -15.71 -34.97 14.29
N GLY A 10 -14.42 -34.63 14.29
CA GLY A 10 -13.78 -33.87 15.37
C GLY A 10 -12.51 -33.14 14.94
N GLY A 11 -12.04 -32.21 15.76
CA GLY A 11 -10.87 -31.38 15.47
C GLY A 11 -9.58 -32.18 15.23
N SER A 12 -9.34 -33.29 15.94
CA SER A 12 -8.15 -34.13 15.72
C SER A 12 -8.15 -34.77 14.32
N GLU A 13 -9.31 -35.24 13.86
CA GLU A 13 -9.48 -35.79 12.51
C GLU A 13 -9.36 -34.69 11.45
N LEU A 14 -9.78 -33.46 11.76
CA LEU A 14 -9.54 -32.29 10.89
C LEU A 14 -8.03 -32.05 10.67
N LEU A 15 -7.21 -32.21 11.72
CA LEU A 15 -5.76 -32.10 11.60
C LEU A 15 -5.14 -33.23 10.78
N GLU A 16 -5.67 -34.45 10.86
CA GLU A 16 -5.17 -35.56 10.05
C GLU A 16 -5.38 -35.30 8.54
N HIS A 17 -6.46 -34.58 8.19
CA HIS A 17 -6.79 -34.22 6.81
C HIS A 17 -6.34 -32.79 6.41
N SER A 18 -5.51 -32.11 7.21
CA SER A 18 -5.14 -30.70 6.97
C SER A 18 -4.45 -30.47 5.62
N LEU A 19 -3.53 -31.35 5.23
CA LEU A 19 -2.80 -31.26 3.96
C LEU A 19 -3.72 -31.48 2.77
N GLU A 20 -4.68 -32.41 2.87
CA GLU A 20 -5.66 -32.67 1.82
C GLU A 20 -6.58 -31.46 1.63
N LEU A 21 -7.10 -30.90 2.73
CA LEU A 21 -7.93 -29.69 2.72
C LEU A 21 -7.16 -28.50 2.13
N GLN A 22 -5.88 -28.33 2.49
CA GLN A 22 -5.01 -27.32 1.91
C GLN A 22 -4.89 -27.49 0.40
N ASN A 23 -4.58 -28.69 -0.08
CA ASN A 23 -4.41 -28.96 -1.50
C ASN A 23 -5.71 -28.79 -2.30
N TRP A 24 -6.84 -29.22 -1.74
CA TRP A 24 -8.14 -29.09 -2.39
C TRP A 24 -8.63 -27.65 -2.43
N SER A 25 -8.44 -26.88 -1.36
CA SER A 25 -8.82 -25.47 -1.31
C SER A 25 -8.13 -24.61 -2.39
N ARG A 26 -6.98 -25.03 -2.91
CA ARG A 26 -6.30 -24.35 -4.04
C ARG A 26 -7.07 -24.44 -5.34
N ASN A 27 -7.82 -25.51 -5.59
CA ASN A 27 -8.44 -25.78 -6.88
C ASN A 27 -9.97 -25.86 -6.82
N GLN A 28 -10.55 -26.11 -5.65
CA GLN A 28 -11.98 -26.29 -5.45
C GLN A 28 -12.57 -25.13 -4.63
N CYS A 29 -13.84 -24.83 -4.87
CA CYS A 29 -14.67 -24.03 -3.96
C CYS A 29 -15.53 -24.99 -3.13
N LEU A 30 -16.08 -24.50 -2.01
CA LEU A 30 -17.12 -25.21 -1.27
C LEU A 30 -18.47 -24.89 -1.89
N GLU A 31 -19.32 -25.91 -2.04
CA GLU A 31 -20.67 -25.74 -2.58
C GLU A 31 -21.58 -25.00 -1.59
N GLU A 32 -21.43 -25.29 -0.29
CA GLU A 32 -22.29 -24.74 0.76
C GLU A 32 -21.49 -24.08 1.89
N PHE A 33 -22.01 -22.97 2.43
CA PHE A 33 -21.45 -22.34 3.63
C PHE A 33 -21.48 -23.28 4.85
N ALA A 34 -22.43 -24.23 4.91
CA ALA A 34 -22.54 -25.20 6.00
C ALA A 34 -21.26 -26.04 6.17
N SER A 35 -20.63 -26.45 5.06
CA SER A 35 -19.36 -27.17 5.08
C SER A 35 -18.23 -26.31 5.66
N PHE A 36 -18.19 -25.03 5.27
CA PHE A 36 -17.20 -24.09 5.79
C PHE A 36 -17.42 -23.79 7.26
N SER A 37 -18.68 -23.64 7.67
CA SER A 37 -19.06 -23.43 9.07
C SER A 37 -18.67 -24.63 9.93
N LYS A 38 -18.91 -25.86 9.45
CA LYS A 38 -18.41 -27.07 10.10
C LYS A 38 -16.89 -27.05 10.26
N MET A 39 -16.15 -26.66 9.22
CA MET A 39 -14.69 -26.53 9.30
C MET A 39 -14.25 -25.51 10.37
N CYS A 40 -14.95 -24.38 10.50
CA CYS A 40 -14.70 -23.38 11.54
C CYS A 40 -14.94 -23.95 12.95
N GLN A 41 -16.06 -24.65 13.15
CA GLN A 41 -16.40 -25.28 14.44
C GLN A 41 -15.38 -26.34 14.85
N LEU A 42 -14.98 -27.20 13.92
CA LEU A 42 -13.96 -28.23 14.17
C LEU A 42 -12.58 -27.61 14.46
N TYR A 43 -12.24 -26.49 13.83
CA TYR A 43 -11.02 -25.75 14.14
C TYR A 43 -11.08 -25.14 15.54
N HIS A 44 -12.24 -24.66 15.98
CA HIS A 44 -12.43 -24.12 17.31
C HIS A 44 -12.22 -25.15 18.43
N GLU A 45 -12.57 -26.42 18.19
CA GLU A 45 -12.27 -27.52 19.13
C GLU A 45 -10.77 -27.64 19.42
N LEU A 46 -9.93 -27.18 18.50
CA LEU A 46 -8.48 -27.24 18.60
C LEU A 46 -7.86 -26.04 19.31
N ARG A 47 -8.65 -25.10 19.84
CA ARG A 47 -8.16 -23.82 20.40
C ARG A 47 -7.08 -23.95 21.48
N GLU A 48 -7.10 -25.02 22.27
CA GLU A 48 -6.12 -25.28 23.34
C GLU A 48 -4.91 -26.08 22.86
N THR A 49 -4.96 -26.64 21.64
CA THR A 49 -3.87 -27.41 21.04
C THR A 49 -2.77 -26.46 20.59
N VAL A 50 -1.50 -26.82 20.82
CA VAL A 50 -0.34 -26.04 20.35
C VAL A 50 -0.37 -25.89 18.84
N TYR A 51 -0.06 -24.70 18.33
CA TYR A 51 -0.04 -24.45 16.90
C TYR A 51 1.03 -25.30 16.19
N SER A 52 0.61 -26.10 15.22
CA SER A 52 1.43 -27.08 14.52
C SER A 52 1.43 -26.86 13.01
N GLU A 53 2.20 -27.66 12.28
CA GLU A 53 2.20 -27.63 10.81
C GLU A 53 0.81 -27.92 10.22
N GLY A 54 0.06 -28.88 10.78
CA GLY A 54 -1.32 -29.15 10.35
C GLY A 54 -2.27 -27.97 10.59
N MET A 55 -2.11 -27.23 11.69
CA MET A 55 -2.85 -25.98 11.90
C MET A 55 -2.52 -24.93 10.85
N ASN A 56 -1.24 -24.83 10.48
CA ASN A 56 -0.79 -23.92 9.43
C ASN A 56 -1.38 -24.28 8.06
N GLU A 57 -1.45 -25.56 7.74
CA GLU A 57 -2.12 -26.05 6.52
C GLU A 57 -3.62 -25.71 6.52
N LEU A 58 -4.30 -25.84 7.66
CA LEU A 58 -5.69 -25.41 7.82
C LEU A 58 -5.86 -23.89 7.66
N ALA A 59 -4.96 -23.08 8.24
CA ALA A 59 -4.98 -21.63 8.07
C ALA A 59 -4.84 -21.23 6.59
N VAL A 60 -3.99 -21.92 5.84
CA VAL A 60 -3.89 -21.75 4.37
C VAL A 60 -5.19 -22.16 3.68
N ALA A 61 -5.82 -23.26 4.10
CA ALA A 61 -7.11 -23.69 3.54
C ALA A 61 -8.22 -22.66 3.78
N PHE A 62 -8.33 -22.11 5.00
CA PHE A 62 -9.24 -21.02 5.32
C PHE A 62 -8.99 -19.79 4.44
N ALA A 63 -7.74 -19.36 4.31
CA ALA A 63 -7.38 -18.23 3.47
C ALA A 63 -7.78 -18.46 1.99
N ASN A 64 -7.57 -19.66 1.45
CA ASN A 64 -7.95 -19.99 0.08
C ASN A 64 -9.46 -19.94 -0.15
N VAL A 65 -10.26 -20.51 0.77
CA VAL A 65 -11.72 -20.47 0.67
C VAL A 65 -12.22 -19.03 0.76
N LEU A 66 -11.81 -18.27 1.77
CA LEU A 66 -12.21 -16.88 1.97
C LEU A 66 -11.78 -15.96 0.81
N LEU A 67 -10.67 -16.28 0.14
CA LEU A 67 -10.22 -15.55 -1.04
C LEU A 67 -11.17 -15.78 -2.23
N LYS A 68 -11.55 -17.03 -2.47
CA LYS A 68 -12.38 -17.45 -3.61
C LYS A 68 -13.87 -17.17 -3.44
N GLN A 69 -14.37 -17.15 -2.21
CA GLN A 69 -15.78 -17.01 -1.87
C GLN A 69 -15.98 -15.78 -0.96
N PRO A 70 -15.97 -14.56 -1.52
CA PRO A 70 -16.11 -13.32 -0.74
C PRO A 70 -17.36 -13.28 0.13
N GLU A 71 -18.46 -13.89 -0.33
CA GLU A 71 -19.74 -14.00 0.37
C GLU A 71 -19.63 -14.75 1.71
N PHE A 72 -18.61 -15.60 1.91
CA PHE A 72 -18.40 -16.30 3.17
C PHE A 72 -17.80 -15.38 4.24
N ARG A 73 -17.10 -14.29 3.86
CA ARG A 73 -16.40 -13.41 4.83
C ARG A 73 -17.36 -12.80 5.85
N ALA A 74 -18.46 -12.22 5.36
CA ALA A 74 -19.49 -11.64 6.21
C ALA A 74 -20.27 -12.72 6.99
N GLN A 75 -20.54 -13.87 6.34
CA GLN A 75 -21.28 -14.97 6.98
C GLN A 75 -20.50 -15.58 8.16
N VAL A 76 -19.17 -15.75 8.03
CA VAL A 76 -18.31 -16.18 9.14
C VAL A 76 -18.41 -15.23 10.32
N LEU A 77 -18.28 -13.93 10.09
CA LEU A 77 -18.31 -12.94 11.18
C LEU A 77 -19.63 -12.94 11.96
N VAL A 78 -20.72 -13.39 11.34
CA VAL A 78 -22.04 -13.49 11.98
C VAL A 78 -22.26 -14.86 12.62
N GLN A 79 -21.91 -15.95 11.94
CA GLN A 79 -22.28 -17.30 12.36
C GLN A 79 -21.18 -18.02 13.13
N ASN A 80 -19.91 -17.75 12.82
CA ASN A 80 -18.74 -18.38 13.44
C ASN A 80 -17.64 -17.35 13.76
N PRO A 81 -17.93 -16.33 14.60
CA PRO A 81 -16.94 -15.31 14.98
C PRO A 81 -15.69 -15.90 15.64
N GLU A 82 -15.80 -17.10 16.21
CA GLU A 82 -14.72 -17.82 16.88
C GLU A 82 -13.51 -18.05 15.96
N LEU A 83 -13.70 -18.17 14.63
CA LEU A 83 -12.56 -18.30 13.72
C LEU A 83 -11.62 -17.09 13.82
N ALA A 84 -12.17 -15.88 13.87
CA ALA A 84 -11.36 -14.67 14.01
C ALA A 84 -10.71 -14.62 15.40
N GLU A 85 -11.44 -14.96 16.47
CA GLU A 85 -10.91 -15.00 17.82
C GLU A 85 -9.77 -16.01 17.97
N ASP A 86 -9.92 -17.20 17.39
CA ASP A 86 -8.93 -18.25 17.39
C ASP A 86 -7.65 -17.80 16.69
N VAL A 87 -7.77 -17.29 15.45
CA VAL A 87 -6.62 -16.82 14.69
C VAL A 87 -5.89 -15.67 15.40
N GLN A 88 -6.63 -14.73 16.01
CA GLN A 88 -6.04 -13.65 16.78
C GLN A 88 -5.29 -14.18 18.00
N ARG A 89 -5.86 -15.14 18.75
CA ARG A 89 -5.17 -15.77 19.89
C ARG A 89 -3.87 -16.45 19.47
N ARG A 90 -3.86 -17.15 18.32
CA ARG A 90 -2.62 -17.77 17.77
C ARG A 90 -1.55 -16.73 17.50
N LEU A 91 -1.93 -15.58 16.93
CA LEU A 91 -1.02 -14.47 16.70
C LEU A 91 -0.56 -13.81 18.01
N GLU A 92 -1.43 -13.65 19.01
CA GLU A 92 -1.07 -13.00 20.29
C GLU A 92 -0.20 -13.89 21.19
N GLN A 93 -0.51 -15.19 21.25
CA GLN A 93 0.10 -16.13 22.20
C GLN A 93 1.15 -16.99 21.50
N ASP A 94 0.72 -17.84 20.57
CA ASP A 94 1.62 -18.87 20.01
C ASP A 94 2.82 -18.28 19.28
N SER A 95 2.61 -17.24 18.48
CA SER A 95 3.70 -16.63 17.71
C SER A 95 4.77 -15.95 18.56
N VAL A 96 4.46 -15.64 19.83
CA VAL A 96 5.36 -14.94 20.76
C VAL A 96 6.01 -15.92 21.75
N SER A 97 5.23 -16.88 22.28
CA SER A 97 5.67 -17.72 23.40
C SER A 97 5.87 -19.20 23.08
N SER A 98 5.36 -19.72 21.95
CA SER A 98 5.38 -21.16 21.69
C SER A 98 6.72 -21.60 21.09
N GLU A 99 7.41 -22.50 21.79
CA GLU A 99 8.62 -23.16 21.30
C GLU A 99 8.29 -23.92 19.99
N GLY A 100 9.06 -23.64 18.93
CA GLY A 100 8.88 -24.26 17.63
C GLY A 100 7.92 -23.54 16.68
N PHE A 101 7.25 -22.46 17.10
CA PHE A 101 6.48 -21.63 16.18
C PHE A 101 7.40 -20.94 15.18
N LYS A 102 7.13 -21.13 13.88
CA LYS A 102 7.91 -20.53 12.80
C LYS A 102 7.28 -19.19 12.38
N VAL A 103 8.10 -18.16 12.19
CA VAL A 103 7.61 -16.81 11.86
C VAL A 103 6.75 -16.78 10.59
N GLU A 104 7.06 -17.61 9.61
CA GLU A 104 6.30 -17.73 8.37
C GLU A 104 4.87 -18.26 8.57
N TRP A 105 4.59 -18.91 9.69
CA TRP A 105 3.24 -19.39 10.01
C TRP A 105 2.29 -18.24 10.36
N GLU A 106 2.79 -17.04 10.64
CA GLU A 106 1.95 -15.85 10.78
C GLU A 106 1.31 -15.43 9.45
N VAL A 107 1.94 -15.73 8.29
CA VAL A 107 1.48 -15.28 6.97
C VAL A 107 0.03 -15.72 6.67
N PRO A 108 -0.33 -17.01 6.72
CA PRO A 108 -1.71 -17.42 6.47
C PRO A 108 -2.68 -16.93 7.54
N LEU A 109 -2.24 -16.78 8.79
CA LEU A 109 -3.07 -16.24 9.88
C LEU A 109 -3.46 -14.77 9.61
N TRP A 110 -2.47 -13.93 9.28
CA TRP A 110 -2.73 -12.55 8.86
C TRP A 110 -3.61 -12.48 7.61
N ARG A 111 -3.43 -13.41 6.65
CA ARG A 111 -4.25 -13.46 5.45
C ARG A 111 -5.71 -13.80 5.76
N VAL A 112 -5.98 -14.72 6.68
CA VAL A 112 -7.35 -15.02 7.15
C VAL A 112 -7.98 -13.77 7.75
N LEU A 113 -7.29 -13.10 8.68
CA LEU A 113 -7.80 -11.87 9.30
C LEU A 113 -8.01 -10.74 8.30
N PHE A 114 -7.09 -10.57 7.34
CA PHE A 114 -7.22 -9.59 6.25
C PHE A 114 -8.48 -9.84 5.41
N LEU A 115 -8.75 -11.10 5.05
CA LEU A 115 -9.93 -11.44 4.27
C LEU A 115 -11.21 -11.26 5.08
N LEU A 116 -11.22 -11.65 6.36
CA LEU A 116 -12.36 -11.43 7.25
C LEU A 116 -12.60 -9.94 7.50
N ALA A 117 -11.56 -9.11 7.58
CA ALA A 117 -11.71 -7.66 7.70
C ALA A 117 -12.41 -7.02 6.47
N HIS A 118 -12.48 -7.70 5.33
CA HIS A 118 -13.27 -7.28 4.17
C HIS A 118 -14.72 -7.82 4.18
N GLY A 119 -15.12 -8.56 5.22
CA GLY A 119 -16.48 -9.07 5.41
C GLY A 119 -17.43 -8.08 6.08
N HIS A 120 -17.10 -6.78 6.15
CA HIS A 120 -17.94 -5.78 6.83
C HIS A 120 -19.32 -5.68 6.16
N ALA A 121 -20.38 -5.99 6.92
CA ALA A 121 -21.77 -5.80 6.51
C ALA A 121 -22.37 -4.59 7.23
N GLU A 122 -23.08 -3.73 6.47
CA GLU A 122 -23.75 -2.55 7.01
C GLU A 122 -24.68 -2.91 8.17
N GLY A 123 -24.54 -2.19 9.30
CA GLY A 123 -25.35 -2.41 10.51
C GLY A 123 -24.88 -3.55 11.42
N SER A 124 -23.80 -4.26 11.10
CA SER A 124 -23.22 -5.26 12.01
C SER A 124 -22.50 -4.60 13.19
N ARG A 125 -22.60 -5.20 14.38
CA ARG A 125 -21.73 -4.88 15.56
C ARG A 125 -20.26 -5.31 15.33
N GLY A 126 -19.82 -5.41 14.08
CA GLY A 126 -18.63 -6.15 13.64
C GLY A 126 -17.30 -5.62 14.14
N PHE A 127 -17.29 -4.53 14.90
CA PHE A 127 -16.09 -4.07 15.58
C PHE A 127 -15.66 -5.05 16.71
N GLU A 128 -16.60 -5.65 17.45
CA GLU A 128 -16.28 -6.43 18.68
C GLU A 128 -15.46 -7.69 18.41
N VAL A 129 -15.48 -8.22 17.18
CA VAL A 129 -14.79 -9.48 16.80
C VAL A 129 -13.28 -9.29 16.64
N PHE A 130 -12.81 -8.08 16.31
CA PHE A 130 -11.39 -7.81 16.06
C PHE A 130 -10.74 -7.07 17.23
N SER A 131 -9.65 -7.65 17.74
CA SER A 131 -8.74 -7.06 18.72
C SER A 131 -8.12 -5.77 18.17
N ARG A 132 -8.33 -4.68 18.91
CA ARG A 132 -7.75 -3.37 18.58
C ARG A 132 -6.24 -3.33 18.80
N ASP A 133 -5.76 -4.16 19.73
CA ASP A 133 -4.40 -4.15 20.23
C ASP A 133 -3.48 -5.09 19.44
N LEU A 134 -4.03 -6.08 18.74
CA LEU A 134 -3.26 -7.12 18.05
C LEU A 134 -2.24 -6.54 17.07
N ALA A 135 -2.69 -5.77 16.06
CA ALA A 135 -1.80 -5.25 15.03
C ALA A 135 -0.74 -4.27 15.58
N PRO A 136 -1.08 -3.28 16.43
CA PRO A 136 -0.08 -2.43 17.09
C PRO A 136 0.97 -3.21 17.89
N ASN A 137 0.54 -4.15 18.73
CA ASN A 137 1.45 -4.91 19.60
C ASN A 137 2.35 -5.84 18.78
N LYS A 138 1.78 -6.51 17.76
CA LYS A 138 2.57 -7.35 16.85
C LYS A 138 3.54 -6.55 16.02
N PHE A 139 3.15 -5.37 15.55
CA PHE A 139 4.09 -4.49 14.83
C PHE A 139 5.28 -4.11 15.70
N GLN A 140 5.03 -3.73 16.96
CA GLN A 140 6.09 -3.43 17.92
C GLN A 140 7.01 -4.64 18.14
N HIS A 141 6.44 -5.80 18.46
CA HIS A 141 7.20 -7.03 18.71
C HIS A 141 8.09 -7.42 17.52
N LEU A 142 7.54 -7.37 16.30
CA LEU A 142 8.30 -7.69 15.09
C LEU A 142 9.39 -6.65 14.80
N ALA A 143 9.15 -5.37 15.08
CA ALA A 143 10.13 -4.31 14.91
C ALA A 143 11.30 -4.46 15.90
N GLU A 144 11.03 -4.84 17.14
CA GLU A 144 12.05 -5.19 18.15
C GLU A 144 12.87 -6.41 17.70
N LYS A 145 12.20 -7.48 17.23
CA LYS A 145 12.85 -8.68 16.68
C LYS A 145 13.73 -8.39 15.46
N LEU A 146 13.35 -7.42 14.62
CA LEU A 146 14.16 -6.98 13.49
C LEU A 146 15.46 -6.31 13.93
N ALA A 147 15.42 -5.56 15.04
CA ALA A 147 16.57 -4.86 15.60
C ALA A 147 17.59 -5.82 16.26
N ASP A 148 17.12 -6.93 16.82
CA ASP A 148 17.96 -7.97 17.42
C ASP A 148 18.64 -8.84 16.35
N THR A 149 19.89 -8.51 16.04
CA THR A 149 20.64 -8.83 14.81
C THR A 149 21.23 -10.25 14.72
N GLY A 150 20.56 -11.27 15.27
CA GLY A 150 21.10 -12.64 15.32
C GLY A 150 20.86 -13.52 14.08
N GLN A 151 19.62 -13.57 13.60
CA GLN A 151 19.18 -14.42 12.48
C GLN A 151 17.88 -13.83 11.92
N GLN A 152 18.00 -13.00 10.88
CA GLN A 152 16.83 -12.45 10.21
C GLN A 152 16.26 -13.52 9.27
N SER A 153 15.02 -13.94 9.50
CA SER A 153 14.31 -14.83 8.59
C SER A 153 13.94 -14.09 7.32
N ASP A 154 14.22 -14.68 6.15
CA ASP A 154 13.80 -14.18 4.82
C ASP A 154 12.27 -14.04 4.69
N LYS A 155 11.50 -14.59 5.65
CA LYS A 155 10.04 -14.55 5.69
C LYS A 155 9.48 -13.38 6.49
N LEU A 156 10.30 -12.75 7.33
CA LEU A 156 9.88 -11.62 8.16
C LEU A 156 9.35 -10.41 7.35
N PRO A 157 9.92 -10.03 6.18
CA PRO A 157 9.34 -8.97 5.36
C PRO A 157 7.90 -9.25 4.92
N VAL A 158 7.61 -10.50 4.55
CA VAL A 158 6.26 -10.93 4.12
C VAL A 158 5.27 -10.86 5.27
N VAL A 159 5.70 -11.21 6.48
CA VAL A 159 4.85 -11.09 7.69
C VAL A 159 4.49 -9.64 7.98
N PHE A 160 5.44 -8.71 7.91
CA PHE A 160 5.13 -7.28 8.05
C PHE A 160 4.18 -6.78 6.98
N GLU A 161 4.35 -7.23 5.73
CA GLU A 161 3.45 -6.86 4.63
C GLU A 161 2.01 -7.33 4.90
N GLU A 162 1.81 -8.58 5.29
CA GLU A 162 0.47 -9.10 5.59
C GLU A 162 -0.16 -8.45 6.84
N LEU A 163 0.65 -8.20 7.90
CA LEU A 163 0.21 -7.43 9.06
C LEU A 163 -0.27 -6.03 8.64
N GLY A 164 0.50 -5.33 7.81
CA GLY A 164 0.14 -3.99 7.34
C GLY A 164 -1.11 -3.98 6.46
N LYS A 165 -1.34 -5.03 5.65
CA LYS A 165 -2.56 -5.21 4.85
C LYS A 165 -3.78 -5.38 5.74
N TYR A 166 -3.70 -6.30 6.71
CA TYR A 166 -4.76 -6.52 7.68
C TYR A 166 -5.09 -5.24 8.45
N TRP A 167 -4.06 -4.56 8.97
CA TRP A 167 -4.27 -3.35 9.77
C TRP A 167 -4.91 -2.23 8.95
N TYR A 168 -4.52 -2.08 7.68
CA TYR A 168 -5.13 -1.10 6.79
C TYR A 168 -6.60 -1.43 6.55
N ALA A 169 -6.90 -2.68 6.20
CA ALA A 169 -8.27 -3.14 5.97
C ALA A 169 -9.16 -2.94 7.20
N LEU A 170 -8.63 -3.25 8.38
CA LEU A 170 -9.34 -3.05 9.65
C LEU A 170 -9.66 -1.58 9.87
N CYS A 171 -8.68 -0.70 9.70
CA CYS A 171 -8.89 0.75 9.90
C CYS A 171 -9.82 1.36 8.86
N TYR A 172 -9.73 0.88 7.62
CA TYR A 172 -10.54 1.35 6.51
C TYR A 172 -12.02 0.94 6.68
N ASN A 173 -12.29 -0.32 7.01
CA ASN A 173 -13.65 -0.86 7.09
C ASN A 173 -14.33 -0.64 8.45
N TYR A 174 -13.57 -0.50 9.53
CA TYR A 174 -14.11 -0.43 10.91
C TYR A 174 -13.73 0.86 11.66
N GLY A 175 -13.10 1.83 10.98
CA GLY A 175 -12.71 3.12 11.53
C GLY A 175 -11.25 3.17 12.02
N SER A 176 -10.68 4.38 12.06
CA SER A 176 -9.24 4.60 12.26
C SER A 176 -8.78 4.27 13.69
N LEU A 177 -8.33 3.04 13.91
CA LEU A 177 -7.74 2.59 15.17
C LEU A 177 -6.32 3.09 15.40
N VAL A 178 -5.61 3.47 14.32
CA VAL A 178 -4.22 3.89 14.43
C VAL A 178 -4.06 5.18 15.25
N VAL A 179 -5.09 6.05 15.27
CA VAL A 179 -5.09 7.26 16.12
C VAL A 179 -5.06 6.91 17.61
N THR A 180 -5.80 5.88 18.01
CA THR A 180 -5.86 5.42 19.41
C THR A 180 -4.49 4.93 19.90
N TYR A 181 -3.72 4.31 19.01
CA TYR A 181 -2.38 3.76 19.30
C TYR A 181 -1.24 4.58 18.68
N GLY A 182 -1.50 5.85 18.35
CA GLY A 182 -0.58 6.65 17.54
C GLY A 182 0.83 6.70 18.09
N VAL A 183 1.00 6.88 19.40
CA VAL A 183 2.32 6.91 20.06
C VAL A 183 3.09 5.60 19.88
N HIS A 184 2.42 4.46 20.05
CA HIS A 184 3.04 3.14 19.88
C HIS A 184 3.39 2.89 18.42
N PHE A 185 2.47 3.19 17.51
CA PHE A 185 2.70 3.05 16.08
C PHE A 185 3.90 3.88 15.60
N TRP A 186 3.98 5.16 15.97
CA TRP A 186 5.08 6.04 15.58
C TRP A 186 6.43 5.56 16.11
N ARG A 187 6.49 5.14 17.37
CA ARG A 187 7.73 4.59 17.97
C ARG A 187 8.18 3.32 17.25
N SER A 188 7.26 2.40 16.96
CA SER A 188 7.56 1.16 16.24
C SER A 188 8.00 1.43 14.80
N LEU A 189 7.37 2.40 14.12
CA LEU A 189 7.75 2.80 12.77
C LEU A 189 9.12 3.49 12.72
N GLU A 190 9.46 4.31 13.71
CA GLU A 190 10.79 4.91 13.85
C GLU A 190 11.85 3.83 14.10
N SER A 191 11.59 2.88 15.01
CA SER A 191 12.48 1.75 15.27
C SER A 191 12.68 0.89 14.01
N PHE A 192 11.58 0.54 13.33
CA PHE A 192 11.60 -0.21 12.08
C PHE A 192 12.43 0.50 11.00
N THR A 193 12.16 1.79 10.75
CA THR A 193 12.91 2.57 9.73
C THR A 193 14.38 2.73 10.07
N THR A 194 14.73 2.86 11.35
CA THR A 194 16.12 2.87 11.81
C THR A 194 16.81 1.54 11.53
N SER A 195 16.16 0.42 11.86
CA SER A 195 16.67 -0.94 11.59
C SER A 195 16.88 -1.20 10.10
N LEU A 196 15.97 -0.71 9.23
CA LEU A 196 16.13 -0.84 7.78
C LEU A 196 17.34 -0.06 7.24
N ARG A 197 17.69 1.06 7.86
CA ARG A 197 18.86 1.89 7.47
C ARG A 197 20.17 1.39 8.04
N ALA A 198 20.13 0.58 9.09
CA ALA A 198 21.31 -0.07 9.63
C ALA A 198 22.04 -0.88 8.54
N ASN A 199 23.33 -1.16 8.76
CA ASN A 199 24.14 -1.97 7.84
C ASN A 199 24.10 -1.48 6.37
N ARG A 200 24.15 -0.16 6.17
CA ARG A 200 24.13 0.52 4.86
C ARG A 200 22.83 0.31 4.07
N GLY A 201 21.71 0.09 4.74
CA GLY A 201 20.42 -0.01 4.07
C GLY A 201 20.18 -1.34 3.33
N ARG A 202 20.96 -2.39 3.63
CA ARG A 202 20.86 -3.68 2.94
C ARG A 202 19.44 -4.27 2.99
N LEU A 203 18.73 -4.06 4.10
CA LEU A 203 17.38 -4.58 4.32
C LEU A 203 16.30 -3.76 3.62
N LEU A 204 16.59 -2.54 3.17
CA LEU A 204 15.56 -1.67 2.62
C LEU A 204 14.91 -2.26 1.35
N GLY A 205 15.67 -2.99 0.53
CA GLY A 205 15.14 -3.68 -0.64
C GLY A 205 14.13 -4.77 -0.26
N ASP A 206 14.52 -5.66 0.65
CA ASP A 206 13.71 -6.81 1.09
C ASP A 206 12.41 -6.36 1.79
N TYR A 207 12.46 -5.23 2.50
CA TYR A 207 11.33 -4.68 3.27
C TYR A 207 10.58 -3.55 2.56
N ALA A 208 10.86 -3.26 1.29
CA ALA A 208 10.25 -2.14 0.57
C ALA A 208 8.71 -2.22 0.55
N SER A 209 8.16 -3.40 0.25
CA SER A 209 6.71 -3.65 0.26
C SER A 209 6.10 -3.51 1.65
N ALA A 210 6.77 -4.04 2.67
CA ALA A 210 6.34 -3.93 4.06
C ALA A 210 6.31 -2.47 4.53
N LEU A 211 7.37 -1.70 4.26
CA LEU A 211 7.44 -0.28 4.60
C LEU A 211 6.32 0.50 3.90
N LEU A 212 6.10 0.27 2.60
CA LEU A 212 5.05 0.94 1.85
C LEU A 212 3.65 0.63 2.41
N GLN A 213 3.40 -0.62 2.77
CA GLN A 213 2.13 -1.04 3.35
C GLN A 213 1.89 -0.37 4.72
N LEU A 214 2.91 -0.33 5.58
CA LEU A 214 2.84 0.32 6.89
C LEU A 214 2.69 1.84 6.76
N CYS A 215 3.39 2.46 5.81
CA CYS A 215 3.22 3.89 5.51
C CYS A 215 1.84 4.19 4.91
N SER A 216 1.19 3.24 4.24
CA SER A 216 -0.17 3.43 3.71
C SER A 216 -1.22 3.58 4.83
N LEU A 217 -0.96 3.08 6.05
CA LEU A 217 -1.81 3.35 7.22
C LEU A 217 -1.91 4.84 7.56
N LEU A 218 -0.90 5.62 7.18
CA LEU A 218 -0.84 7.05 7.43
C LEU A 218 -1.84 7.84 6.60
N LEU A 219 -2.29 7.27 5.48
CA LEU A 219 -3.39 7.82 4.69
C LEU A 219 -4.70 7.89 5.48
N LEU A 220 -4.81 7.09 6.55
CA LEU A 220 -5.99 7.01 7.42
C LEU A 220 -5.85 7.86 8.70
N PHE A 221 -4.75 8.62 8.86
CA PHE A 221 -4.59 9.54 9.98
C PHE A 221 -5.24 10.89 9.71
N PRO A 222 -5.84 11.53 10.74
CA PRO A 222 -6.19 12.94 10.68
C PRO A 222 -4.93 13.77 10.35
N GLU A 223 -5.07 14.68 9.39
CA GLU A 223 -3.95 15.43 8.81
C GLU A 223 -3.07 16.17 9.84
N ASN A 224 -3.66 16.60 10.96
CA ASN A 224 -2.98 17.37 12.00
C ASN A 224 -2.03 16.52 12.87
N ASN A 225 -2.08 15.19 12.75
CA ASN A 225 -1.33 14.25 13.61
C ASN A 225 -0.19 13.52 12.88
N LEU A 226 0.09 13.86 11.63
CA LEU A 226 1.14 13.23 10.83
C LEU A 226 2.52 13.76 11.22
N LEU A 227 3.35 12.92 11.86
CA LEU A 227 4.73 13.23 12.26
C LEU A 227 5.73 12.52 11.34
N ALA A 228 5.80 12.97 10.10
CA ALA A 228 6.79 12.46 9.14
C ALA A 228 8.22 12.77 9.62
N THR A 229 9.04 11.74 9.82
CA THR A 229 10.47 11.92 10.06
C THR A 229 11.21 12.01 8.73
N PHE A 230 12.36 12.68 8.73
CA PHE A 230 13.22 12.75 7.54
C PHE A 230 13.57 11.35 7.02
N ASP A 231 13.82 10.39 7.91
CA ASP A 231 14.24 9.04 7.57
C ASP A 231 13.12 8.24 6.87
N MET A 232 11.86 8.44 7.28
CA MET A 232 10.72 7.84 6.60
C MET A 232 10.62 8.31 5.14
N VAL A 233 10.68 9.62 4.92
CA VAL A 233 10.60 10.21 3.58
C VAL A 233 11.81 9.81 2.73
N LEU A 234 13.01 9.80 3.32
CA LEU A 234 14.23 9.41 2.62
C LEU A 234 14.21 7.94 2.19
N ASN A 235 13.73 7.03 3.05
CA ASN A 235 13.60 5.61 2.71
C ASN A 235 12.62 5.40 1.54
N LEU A 236 11.48 6.09 1.55
CA LEU A 236 10.53 6.04 0.43
C LEU A 236 11.12 6.64 -0.85
N THR A 237 11.90 7.72 -0.75
CA THR A 237 12.62 8.34 -1.86
C THR A 237 13.63 7.37 -2.48
N LEU A 238 14.33 6.58 -1.65
CA LEU A 238 15.26 5.55 -2.11
C LEU A 238 14.54 4.36 -2.76
N ILE A 239 13.43 3.89 -2.18
CA ILE A 239 12.59 2.85 -2.78
C ILE A 239 12.04 3.31 -4.14
N LEU A 240 11.55 4.55 -4.21
CA LEU A 240 11.08 5.16 -5.45
C LEU A 240 12.18 5.14 -6.51
N LYS A 241 13.41 5.54 -6.15
CA LYS A 241 14.56 5.51 -7.06
C LYS A 241 14.79 4.12 -7.65
N HIS A 242 14.84 3.10 -6.79
CA HIS A 242 15.06 1.72 -7.24
C HIS A 242 13.89 1.22 -8.11
N GLY A 243 12.66 1.55 -7.74
CA GLY A 243 11.47 1.20 -8.52
C GLY A 243 11.50 1.81 -9.93
N ILE A 244 11.85 3.10 -10.05
CA ILE A 244 11.95 3.79 -11.35
C ILE A 244 13.08 3.20 -12.20
N ILE A 245 14.23 2.88 -11.60
CA ILE A 245 15.35 2.25 -12.32
C ILE A 245 14.92 0.89 -12.87
N ALA A 246 14.36 0.02 -12.03
CA ALA A 246 13.94 -1.31 -12.43
C ALA A 246 12.82 -1.27 -13.49
N TRP A 247 11.87 -0.34 -13.35
CA TRP A 247 10.83 -0.10 -14.34
C TRP A 247 11.42 0.40 -15.67
N SER A 248 12.33 1.38 -15.62
CA SER A 248 12.97 1.92 -16.83
C SER A 248 13.81 0.88 -17.57
N GLU A 249 14.52 0.02 -16.84
CA GLU A 249 15.26 -1.12 -17.40
C GLU A 249 14.28 -2.08 -18.08
N LYS A 250 13.17 -2.43 -17.42
CA LYS A 250 12.16 -3.33 -17.98
C LYS A 250 11.48 -2.77 -19.23
N VAL A 251 11.14 -1.48 -19.23
CA VAL A 251 10.59 -0.77 -20.41
C VAL A 251 11.59 -0.71 -21.58
N SER A 252 12.88 -0.81 -21.30
CA SER A 252 13.91 -0.88 -22.35
C SER A 252 14.04 -2.28 -22.96
N GLU A 253 13.65 -3.32 -22.23
CA GLU A 253 13.72 -4.73 -22.65
C GLU A 253 12.38 -5.25 -23.20
N GLU A 254 11.27 -4.76 -22.68
CA GLU A 254 9.91 -5.21 -22.99
C GLU A 254 9.05 -4.11 -23.64
N LEU A 255 8.08 -4.52 -24.44
CA LEU A 255 7.22 -3.60 -25.21
C LEU A 255 6.38 -2.69 -24.32
N TYR A 256 5.95 -3.22 -23.16
CA TYR A 256 5.15 -2.51 -22.18
C TYR A 256 5.43 -3.09 -20.78
N SER A 257 5.64 -2.19 -19.82
CA SER A 257 5.70 -2.53 -18.40
C SER A 257 5.02 -1.42 -17.62
N SER A 258 4.06 -1.79 -16.77
CA SER A 258 3.26 -0.81 -16.05
C SER A 258 4.03 -0.27 -14.85
N PRO A 259 4.06 1.05 -14.61
CA PRO A 259 4.63 1.62 -13.38
C PRO A 259 3.90 1.15 -12.11
N GLN A 260 2.68 0.62 -12.25
CA GLN A 260 1.92 0.02 -11.15
C GLN A 260 2.57 -1.28 -10.62
N ASP A 261 3.22 -2.05 -11.49
CA ASP A 261 3.90 -3.31 -11.11
C ASP A 261 5.07 -3.06 -10.15
N TYR A 262 5.59 -1.82 -10.17
CA TYR A 262 6.67 -1.33 -9.32
C TYR A 262 6.17 -0.44 -8.17
N LYS A 263 4.84 -0.32 -8.01
CA LYS A 263 4.17 0.51 -6.99
C LYS A 263 4.58 1.99 -7.04
N ILE A 264 5.09 2.48 -8.17
CA ILE A 264 5.60 3.86 -8.33
C ILE A 264 4.52 4.90 -7.98
N PRO A 265 3.28 4.81 -8.48
CA PRO A 265 2.23 5.78 -8.15
C PRO A 265 1.90 5.79 -6.66
N GLN A 266 1.79 4.61 -6.03
CA GLN A 266 1.52 4.49 -4.60
C GLN A 266 2.64 5.14 -3.76
N ILE A 267 3.90 4.89 -4.10
CA ILE A 267 5.05 5.48 -3.40
C ILE A 267 5.03 7.01 -3.54
N LEU A 268 4.76 7.53 -4.74
CA LEU A 268 4.64 8.98 -4.97
C LEU A 268 3.53 9.61 -4.14
N HIS A 269 2.34 9.01 -4.09
CA HIS A 269 1.24 9.51 -3.27
C HIS A 269 1.61 9.59 -1.78
N VAL A 270 2.24 8.55 -1.24
CA VAL A 270 2.69 8.54 0.16
C VAL A 270 3.76 9.61 0.40
N ILE A 271 4.71 9.77 -0.51
CA ILE A 271 5.74 10.83 -0.44
C ILE A 271 5.07 12.20 -0.44
N LEU A 272 4.13 12.46 -1.36
CA LEU A 272 3.42 13.74 -1.48
C LEU A 272 2.76 14.14 -0.15
N ILE A 273 2.03 13.20 0.47
CA ILE A 273 1.37 13.44 1.75
C ILE A 273 2.39 13.75 2.83
N PHE A 274 3.48 12.98 2.89
CA PHE A 274 4.53 13.22 3.87
C PHE A 274 5.23 14.55 3.69
N VAL A 275 5.66 14.92 2.48
CA VAL A 275 6.35 16.21 2.27
C VAL A 275 5.42 17.38 2.54
N SER A 276 4.13 17.26 2.17
CA SER A 276 3.12 18.30 2.38
C SER A 276 2.89 18.59 3.86
N LYS A 277 2.92 17.54 4.70
CA LYS A 277 2.66 17.66 6.14
C LYS A 277 3.94 17.79 6.98
N SER A 278 5.10 17.51 6.40
CA SER A 278 6.40 17.61 7.08
C SER A 278 6.73 19.05 7.52
N PRO A 279 7.44 19.25 8.64
CA PRO A 279 8.01 20.56 8.97
C PRO A 279 8.95 21.05 7.87
N TYR A 280 9.11 22.39 7.77
CA TYR A 280 10.01 23.01 6.78
C TYR A 280 11.43 22.43 6.82
N VAL A 281 11.95 22.11 8.02
CA VAL A 281 13.29 21.52 8.18
C VAL A 281 13.42 20.16 7.48
N VAL A 282 12.37 19.33 7.49
CA VAL A 282 12.35 18.04 6.78
C VAL A 282 12.27 18.27 5.28
N ARG A 283 11.36 19.13 4.80
CA ARG A 283 11.25 19.48 3.38
C ARG A 283 12.57 20.01 2.81
N LYS A 284 13.23 20.93 3.51
CA LYS A 284 14.52 21.49 3.12
C LYS A 284 15.62 20.43 3.00
N ARG A 285 15.58 19.38 3.81
CA ARG A 285 16.55 18.27 3.75
C ARG A 285 16.23 17.26 2.64
N ILE A 286 14.96 17.11 2.27
CA ILE A 286 14.53 16.20 1.19
C ILE A 286 14.67 16.85 -0.18
N GLN A 287 14.45 18.15 -0.30
CA GLN A 287 14.53 18.90 -1.55
C GLN A 287 15.79 18.61 -2.40
N PRO A 288 17.02 18.58 -1.84
CA PRO A 288 18.24 18.22 -2.58
C PRO A 288 18.19 16.87 -3.29
N CYS A 289 17.39 15.93 -2.77
CA CYS A 289 17.24 14.61 -3.39
C CYS A 289 16.53 14.69 -4.75
N PHE A 290 15.61 15.63 -4.91
CA PHE A 290 14.86 15.84 -6.15
C PHE A 290 15.56 16.80 -7.11
N SER A 291 16.20 17.87 -6.61
CA SER A 291 16.97 18.80 -7.45
C SER A 291 18.28 18.21 -7.98
N GLY A 292 18.83 17.21 -7.30
CA GLY A 292 20.06 16.51 -7.69
C GLY A 292 21.34 17.22 -7.24
N GLU A 293 21.28 18.01 -6.17
CA GLU A 293 22.43 18.68 -5.58
C GLU A 293 23.53 17.69 -5.17
N GLU A 294 24.79 18.12 -5.30
CA GLU A 294 25.94 17.31 -4.92
C GLU A 294 25.94 16.97 -3.42
N GLY A 295 26.29 15.72 -3.09
CA GLY A 295 26.35 15.25 -1.70
C GLY A 295 24.99 14.86 -1.08
N CYS A 296 23.89 14.88 -1.84
CA CYS A 296 22.62 14.33 -1.36
C CYS A 296 22.68 12.81 -1.16
N SER A 297 21.93 12.30 -0.18
CA SER A 297 21.90 10.87 0.14
C SER A 297 21.22 10.03 -0.95
N VAL A 298 20.29 10.60 -1.70
CA VAL A 298 19.57 9.95 -2.80
C VAL A 298 19.40 10.97 -3.91
N ASN A 299 20.09 10.79 -5.04
CA ASN A 299 19.88 11.65 -6.21
C ASN A 299 18.80 11.05 -7.13
N LEU A 300 17.65 11.72 -7.24
CA LEU A 300 16.51 11.36 -8.10
C LEU A 300 16.36 12.22 -9.35
N ARG A 301 17.22 13.24 -9.56
CA ARG A 301 17.04 14.24 -10.62
C ARG A 301 16.79 13.62 -11.99
N LYS A 302 17.64 12.66 -12.37
CA LYS A 302 17.49 11.93 -13.64
C LYS A 302 16.15 11.18 -13.69
N GLN A 303 15.82 10.43 -12.64
CA GLN A 303 14.59 9.63 -12.57
C GLN A 303 13.34 10.51 -12.67
N VAL A 304 13.32 11.68 -12.03
CA VAL A 304 12.20 12.64 -12.11
C VAL A 304 12.03 13.16 -13.53
N LEU A 305 13.12 13.54 -14.20
CA LEU A 305 13.09 14.03 -15.59
C LEU A 305 12.66 12.92 -16.58
N ASP A 306 13.16 11.70 -16.38
CA ASP A 306 12.77 10.52 -17.17
C ASP A 306 11.26 10.24 -17.01
N MET A 307 10.72 10.34 -15.80
CA MET A 307 9.29 10.20 -15.54
C MET A 307 8.45 11.30 -16.21
N GLN A 308 8.89 12.55 -16.11
CA GLN A 308 8.16 13.71 -16.66
C GLN A 308 8.08 13.68 -18.19
N SER A 309 9.11 13.14 -18.84
CA SER A 309 9.17 12.98 -20.29
C SER A 309 8.54 11.67 -20.80
N SER A 310 8.21 10.72 -19.91
CA SER A 310 7.69 9.42 -20.32
C SER A 310 6.23 9.49 -20.74
N LYS A 311 5.95 9.00 -21.94
CA LYS A 311 4.59 8.84 -22.49
C LYS A 311 3.84 7.65 -21.89
N LEU A 312 4.53 6.79 -21.14
CA LEU A 312 3.96 5.58 -20.52
C LEU A 312 3.36 5.88 -19.13
N LEU A 313 3.61 7.07 -18.58
CA LEU A 313 3.04 7.50 -17.31
C LEU A 313 1.74 8.27 -17.52
N CYS A 314 0.71 7.90 -16.77
CA CYS A 314 -0.56 8.63 -16.77
C CYS A 314 -0.38 10.06 -16.23
N SER A 315 -1.35 10.93 -16.55
CA SER A 315 -1.44 12.31 -16.03
C SER A 315 -1.32 12.34 -14.52
N ASP A 316 -2.10 11.51 -13.82
CA ASP A 316 -2.22 11.55 -12.36
C ASP A 316 -0.89 11.28 -11.65
N THR A 317 -0.07 10.38 -12.21
CA THR A 317 1.26 10.09 -11.65
C THR A 317 2.21 11.27 -11.85
N ARG A 318 2.13 11.96 -13.01
CA ARG A 318 2.92 13.17 -13.28
C ARG A 318 2.45 14.35 -12.43
N GLU A 319 1.15 14.53 -12.25
CA GLU A 319 0.56 15.54 -11.38
C GLU A 319 0.96 15.33 -9.90
N THR A 320 0.99 14.07 -9.45
CA THR A 320 1.47 13.75 -8.10
C THR A 320 2.95 14.11 -7.93
N LEU A 321 3.77 13.83 -8.95
CA LEU A 321 5.18 14.23 -8.97
C LEU A 321 5.35 15.75 -8.99
N ASP A 322 4.57 16.47 -9.78
CA ASP A 322 4.54 17.94 -9.81
C ASP A 322 4.12 18.53 -8.46
N GLY A 323 3.14 17.90 -7.80
CA GLY A 323 2.73 18.25 -6.44
C GLY A 323 3.90 18.13 -5.45
N ILE A 324 4.68 17.04 -5.53
CA ILE A 324 5.87 16.85 -4.68
C ILE A 324 6.89 17.97 -4.94
N LEU A 325 7.20 18.23 -6.21
CA LEU A 325 8.16 19.27 -6.60
C LEU A 325 7.70 20.64 -6.09
N SER A 326 6.43 21.00 -6.29
CA SER A 326 5.86 22.27 -5.84
C SER A 326 5.96 22.45 -4.33
N VAL A 327 5.64 21.42 -3.54
CA VAL A 327 5.76 21.44 -2.08
C VAL A 327 7.21 21.61 -1.63
N LEU A 328 8.17 21.09 -2.39
CA LEU A 328 9.60 21.24 -2.15
C LEU A 328 10.17 22.56 -2.73
N GLY A 329 9.34 23.42 -3.33
CA GLY A 329 9.76 24.67 -3.96
C GLY A 329 10.59 24.44 -5.23
N LEU A 330 10.29 23.36 -5.97
CA LEU A 330 10.92 22.98 -7.22
C LEU A 330 9.88 22.96 -8.35
N THR A 331 10.33 23.13 -9.59
CA THR A 331 9.51 22.97 -10.79
C THR A 331 10.36 22.42 -11.93
N VAL A 332 9.73 21.71 -12.87
CA VAL A 332 10.38 21.29 -14.11
C VAL A 332 10.20 22.39 -15.15
N CYS A 333 11.28 22.79 -15.81
CA CYS A 333 11.28 23.76 -16.89
C CYS A 333 12.18 23.30 -18.02
N VAL A 334 11.93 23.81 -19.23
CA VAL A 334 12.82 23.63 -20.37
C VAL A 334 13.94 24.67 -20.26
N ASN A 335 15.19 24.22 -20.29
CA ASN A 335 16.36 25.09 -20.30
C ASN A 335 16.61 25.69 -21.70
N ASP A 336 17.61 26.58 -21.81
CA ASP A 336 17.95 27.25 -23.06
C ASP A 336 18.35 26.28 -24.19
N ASP A 337 18.80 25.08 -23.83
CA ASP A 337 19.18 24.00 -24.75
C ASP A 337 17.99 23.11 -25.17
N GLY A 338 16.77 23.44 -24.74
CA GLY A 338 15.57 22.66 -25.05
C GLY A 338 15.41 21.38 -24.24
N GLN A 339 16.24 21.16 -23.22
CA GLN A 339 16.19 20.00 -22.32
C GLN A 339 15.43 20.31 -21.04
N LEU A 340 14.78 19.30 -20.46
CA LEU A 340 14.10 19.46 -19.17
C LEU A 340 15.11 19.54 -18.02
N ASP A 341 14.89 20.47 -17.11
CA ASP A 341 15.66 20.69 -15.89
C ASP A 341 14.71 20.94 -14.70
N ILE A 342 15.16 20.60 -13.49
CA ILE A 342 14.51 20.90 -12.21
C ILE A 342 15.16 22.15 -11.62
N ILE A 343 14.38 23.22 -11.50
CA ILE A 343 14.83 24.51 -10.97
C ILE A 343 14.08 24.89 -9.68
N HIS A 344 14.65 25.79 -8.89
CA HIS A 344 13.99 26.37 -7.74
C HIS A 344 12.88 27.33 -8.17
N MET A 345 11.70 27.19 -7.57
CA MET A 345 10.64 28.19 -7.72
C MET A 345 11.08 29.47 -7.01
N VAL A 346 11.20 30.56 -7.78
CA VAL A 346 11.38 31.89 -7.21
C VAL A 346 10.05 32.30 -6.58
N GLN A 347 9.90 32.07 -5.27
CA GLN A 347 8.83 32.72 -4.52
C GLN A 347 9.13 34.21 -4.53
N SER A 348 8.33 34.98 -5.28
CA SER A 348 8.31 36.43 -5.15
C SER A 348 7.97 36.72 -3.68
N GLN A 349 8.95 37.16 -2.89
CA GLN A 349 8.66 37.66 -1.55
C GLN A 349 7.57 38.74 -1.68
N PRO A 350 6.53 38.75 -0.84
CA PRO A 350 5.64 39.89 -0.80
C PRO A 350 6.51 41.10 -0.44
N LEU A 351 6.55 42.08 -1.35
CA LEU A 351 7.23 43.35 -1.13
C LEU A 351 6.78 43.90 0.23
N SER A 352 7.75 43.97 1.16
CA SER A 352 7.62 44.65 2.44
C SER A 352 7.16 46.10 2.20
N THR A 353 5.86 46.35 2.28
CA THR A 353 5.29 47.70 2.26
C THR A 353 5.47 48.34 3.64
N ARG A 354 6.67 48.87 3.86
CA ARG A 354 6.88 49.91 4.87
C ARG A 354 6.72 51.26 4.19
N GLY A 355 5.61 51.94 4.50
CA GLY A 355 5.46 53.38 4.35
C GLY A 355 4.70 53.84 3.11
N SER A 356 3.39 54.03 3.25
CA SER A 356 2.75 55.35 3.09
C SER A 356 1.23 55.20 3.15
N THR A 357 0.63 55.96 4.06
CA THR A 357 -0.79 56.29 4.10
C THR A 357 -1.19 57.00 2.81
N GLU A 358 -2.20 56.52 2.10
CA GLU A 358 -3.30 57.34 1.57
C GLU A 358 -4.42 56.45 1.00
N THR A 359 -5.63 56.73 1.49
CA THR A 359 -6.90 56.14 1.10
C THR A 359 -7.36 56.63 -0.27
N PHE A 360 -7.62 55.73 -1.20
CA PHE A 360 -8.64 55.91 -2.23
C PHE A 360 -9.37 54.58 -2.47
N TYR A 361 -10.68 54.61 -2.25
CA TYR A 361 -11.61 53.61 -2.75
C TYR A 361 -11.82 53.88 -4.24
N ASP A 362 -11.55 52.89 -5.09
CA ASP A 362 -12.35 52.71 -6.29
C ASP A 362 -12.39 51.23 -6.70
N GLN A 363 -13.62 50.78 -6.95
CA GLN A 363 -13.98 49.45 -7.41
C GLN A 363 -13.57 49.25 -8.87
N GLN A 364 -12.86 48.17 -9.18
CA GLN A 364 -13.25 47.20 -10.22
C GLN A 364 -12.21 46.06 -10.36
N HIS A 365 -12.71 44.85 -10.12
CA HIS A 365 -12.28 43.54 -10.61
C HIS A 365 -10.79 43.22 -10.78
N SER A 366 -10.29 42.37 -9.88
CA SER A 366 -9.64 41.10 -10.26
C SER A 366 -9.79 40.08 -9.13
N GLN A 367 -10.58 39.04 -9.40
CA GLN A 367 -10.73 37.87 -8.56
C GLN A 367 -9.44 37.04 -8.61
N SER A 368 -8.68 37.01 -7.53
CA SER A 368 -7.64 35.99 -7.30
C SER A 368 -7.32 35.89 -5.81
N SER A 369 -8.32 35.49 -5.03
CA SER A 369 -8.13 35.08 -3.63
C SER A 369 -9.14 33.98 -3.28
N SER A 370 -8.95 32.80 -3.85
CA SER A 370 -9.64 31.56 -3.43
C SER A 370 -8.95 30.32 -4.01
N ARG A 371 -7.67 30.08 -3.68
CA ARG A 371 -6.98 28.83 -4.04
C ARG A 371 -6.26 28.14 -2.88
N LEU A 372 -6.63 28.44 -1.63
CA LEU A 372 -6.08 27.75 -0.45
C LEU A 372 -7.16 27.20 0.49
N SER A 373 -8.38 27.00 0.00
CA SER A 373 -9.48 26.43 0.78
C SER A 373 -10.18 25.24 0.13
N ASP A 374 -9.72 24.75 -1.03
CA ASP A 374 -10.30 23.60 -1.75
C ASP A 374 -9.40 22.35 -1.76
N LEU A 375 -8.38 22.28 -0.89
CA LEU A 375 -7.65 21.02 -0.65
C LEU A 375 -8.38 20.08 0.33
N SER A 376 -9.67 20.30 0.56
CA SER A 376 -10.49 19.53 1.49
C SER A 376 -11.71 18.90 0.82
N SER A 377 -11.58 18.28 -0.37
CA SER A 377 -12.60 17.34 -0.87
C SER A 377 -12.22 16.50 -2.10
N SER A 378 -10.96 16.10 -2.30
CA SER A 378 -10.62 15.20 -3.42
C SER A 378 -9.51 14.22 -3.03
N GLY A 379 -9.93 13.03 -2.59
CA GLY A 379 -9.01 11.96 -2.19
C GLY A 379 -9.67 10.77 -1.50
N THR A 380 -10.97 10.53 -1.73
CA THR A 380 -11.64 9.27 -1.38
C THR A 380 -12.52 8.85 -2.55
N THR A 381 -11.92 8.31 -3.61
CA THR A 381 -12.62 7.46 -4.58
C THR A 381 -12.79 6.06 -4.00
N LEU A 382 -13.56 5.98 -2.92
CA LEU A 382 -14.32 4.80 -2.50
C LEU A 382 -15.46 5.33 -1.62
N ARG A 383 -16.35 6.10 -2.25
CA ARG A 383 -17.66 6.41 -1.66
C ARG A 383 -18.65 5.54 -2.42
N ASN A 384 -19.25 4.59 -1.72
CA ASN A 384 -20.36 3.77 -2.23
C ASN A 384 -21.44 4.68 -2.83
N SER A 385 -21.50 4.75 -4.15
CA SER A 385 -22.72 5.00 -4.89
C SER A 385 -23.24 3.64 -5.35
N LEU A 386 -24.01 3.00 -4.47
CA LEU A 386 -24.95 1.96 -4.85
C LEU A 386 -26.11 2.65 -5.57
N ASP A 387 -26.05 2.66 -6.90
CA ASP A 387 -27.23 2.53 -7.74
C ASP A 387 -26.84 1.72 -8.99
N GLY A 388 -27.76 0.88 -9.42
CA GLY A 388 -27.51 -0.27 -10.29
C GLY A 388 -27.03 0.01 -11.72
N ASP A 389 -26.78 -1.13 -12.38
CA ASP A 389 -26.25 -1.38 -13.73
C ASP A 389 -24.72 -1.34 -13.90
N PHE A 390 -24.16 -2.54 -14.05
CA PHE A 390 -22.91 -2.77 -14.78
C PHE A 390 -23.15 -2.38 -16.24
N ASP A 391 -22.86 -1.12 -16.58
CA ASP A 391 -22.65 -0.73 -17.96
C ASP A 391 -21.16 -0.44 -18.17
N ASP A 392 -20.55 -1.23 -19.05
CA ASP A 392 -19.13 -1.20 -19.44
C ASP A 392 -18.90 0.00 -20.37
N THR A 393 -19.18 1.20 -19.86
CA THR A 393 -19.07 2.45 -20.60
C THR A 393 -17.82 3.18 -20.18
N TRP A 394 -16.72 2.88 -20.89
CA TRP A 394 -15.54 3.73 -20.85
C TRP A 394 -15.94 5.15 -21.25
N SER A 395 -15.48 6.14 -20.48
CA SER A 395 -15.69 7.54 -20.88
C SER A 395 -15.01 7.78 -22.24
N GLU A 396 -15.50 8.72 -23.02
CA GLU A 396 -14.85 9.05 -24.30
C GLU A 396 -13.39 9.51 -24.08
N GLU A 397 -13.09 10.11 -22.93
CA GLU A 397 -11.73 10.46 -22.51
C GLU A 397 -10.87 9.21 -22.25
N ASP A 398 -11.41 8.16 -21.62
CA ASP A 398 -10.71 6.89 -21.41
C ASP A 398 -10.48 6.13 -22.72
N LYS A 399 -11.44 6.17 -23.64
CA LYS A 399 -11.30 5.59 -24.98
C LYS A 399 -10.23 6.31 -25.80
N ILE A 400 -10.17 7.64 -25.70
CA ILE A 400 -9.14 8.45 -26.37
C ILE A 400 -7.77 8.19 -25.74
N ALA A 401 -7.68 8.14 -24.40
CA ALA A 401 -6.44 7.85 -23.70
C ALA A 401 -5.91 6.44 -24.04
N GLU A 402 -6.77 5.45 -24.16
CA GLU A 402 -6.38 4.10 -24.59
C GLU A 402 -6.04 4.02 -26.08
N ALA A 403 -6.77 4.74 -26.94
CA ALA A 403 -6.43 4.85 -28.34
C ALA A 403 -5.04 5.49 -28.54
N ASP A 404 -4.71 6.52 -27.74
CA ASP A 404 -3.40 7.16 -27.76
C ASP A 404 -2.29 6.21 -27.24
N ARG A 405 -2.57 5.39 -26.22
CA ARG A 405 -1.67 4.33 -25.75
C ARG A 405 -1.41 3.27 -26.83
N LEU A 406 -2.46 2.82 -27.52
CA LEU A 406 -2.36 1.86 -28.62
C LEU A 406 -1.58 2.43 -29.80
N VAL A 407 -1.81 3.69 -30.17
CA VAL A 407 -1.06 4.38 -31.24
C VAL A 407 0.41 4.57 -30.87
N ALA A 408 0.71 4.88 -29.61
CA ALA A 408 2.09 4.97 -29.11
C ALA A 408 2.79 3.60 -29.16
N ALA A 409 2.10 2.52 -28.80
CA ALA A 409 2.61 1.15 -28.92
C ALA A 409 2.89 0.76 -30.38
N ILE A 410 2.00 1.13 -31.31
CA ILE A 410 2.17 0.91 -32.75
C ILE A 410 3.38 1.68 -33.31
N ARG A 411 3.57 2.94 -32.91
CA ARG A 411 4.75 3.71 -33.34
C ARG A 411 6.05 3.11 -32.85
N ARG A 412 6.08 2.58 -31.62
CA ARG A 412 7.26 1.91 -31.06
C ARG A 412 7.53 0.56 -31.74
N LEU A 413 6.49 -0.15 -32.17
CA LEU A 413 6.62 -1.36 -33.00
C LEU A 413 7.19 -1.07 -34.41
N ASP A 414 6.88 0.10 -34.98
CA ASP A 414 7.45 0.60 -36.24
C ASP A 414 8.92 1.01 -36.06
N GLU A 415 9.25 1.74 -34.99
CA GLU A 415 10.63 2.13 -34.62
C GLU A 415 11.55 0.91 -34.34
N LEU A 416 10.99 -0.18 -33.80
CA LEU A 416 11.69 -1.44 -33.57
C LEU A 416 11.76 -2.35 -34.81
N GLY A 417 11.19 -1.93 -35.95
CA GLY A 417 11.21 -2.69 -37.21
C GLY A 417 10.38 -3.98 -37.19
N ILE A 418 9.47 -4.12 -36.22
CA ILE A 418 8.59 -5.29 -36.04
C ILE A 418 7.39 -5.19 -36.99
N ILE A 419 6.89 -3.98 -37.21
CA ILE A 419 5.91 -3.72 -38.27
C ILE A 419 6.67 -3.50 -39.57
N LYS A 420 6.57 -4.45 -40.50
CA LYS A 420 6.91 -4.19 -41.90
C LYS A 420 5.67 -3.61 -42.57
N PRO A 421 5.71 -2.37 -43.12
CA PRO A 421 4.59 -1.86 -43.87
C PRO A 421 4.42 -2.71 -45.14
N THR A 422 3.40 -3.56 -45.17
CA THR A 422 2.88 -4.12 -46.42
C THR A 422 2.06 -3.02 -47.09
N PHE A 423 2.71 -2.24 -47.95
CA PHE A 423 1.99 -1.39 -48.89
C PHE A 423 1.22 -2.30 -49.86
N PRO A 424 -0.09 -2.11 -50.06
CA PRO A 424 -0.81 -2.83 -51.11
C PRO A 424 -0.35 -2.27 -52.46
N GLY A 425 0.56 -2.98 -53.14
CA GLY A 425 1.00 -2.61 -54.48
C GLY A 425 2.44 -2.96 -54.89
N GLN A 426 3.09 -3.96 -54.30
CA GLN A 426 4.29 -4.59 -54.88
C GLN A 426 4.21 -6.11 -54.85
#